data_AF-U1GMM5-F1
#
_entry.id   AF-U1GMM5-F1
#
_cell.length_a   1.000
_cell.length_b   1.000
_cell.length_c   1.000
_cell.angle_alpha   90.00
_cell.angle_beta   90.00
_cell.angle_gamma   90.00
#
_symmetry.space_group_name_H-M   'P 1'
#
loop_
_entity.id
_entity.type
_entity.pdbx_description
1 polymer ?
#
loop_
_entity_poly.entity_id
_entity_poly.type
_entity_poly.pdbx_seq_one_letter_code
_entity_poly.pdbx_strand_id
1 'polypeptide(L)'
;MFAIMIEDINEHIKKQIQPELDPKEVLLVEFREFADVFSKEVSDTLPEHREEYDHKIELEAGAELPRTQPLRRMSPDELKVVKKYIKEHLEKRFIEPSTALFASPILLVQKP
;
A
#
# COMPACT_ATOMS: atom_id res chain seq x y z
N MET A 1 -14.97 14.30 -30.48
CA MET A 1 -15.39 13.60 -29.25
C MET A 1 -14.70 12.25 -29.28
N PHE A 2 -13.53 12.11 -28.65
CA PHE A 2 -12.80 10.84 -28.64
C PHE A 2 -13.34 10.01 -27.48
N ALA A 3 -14.14 8.99 -27.80
CA ALA A 3 -14.57 8.00 -26.83
C ALA A 3 -13.40 7.05 -26.59
N ILE A 4 -12.85 7.07 -25.37
CA ILE A 4 -11.88 6.06 -24.94
C ILE A 4 -12.66 4.77 -24.75
N MET A 5 -12.34 3.74 -25.53
CA MET A 5 -13.03 2.46 -25.50
C MET A 5 -12.58 1.66 -24.27
N ILE A 6 -13.42 0.75 -23.78
CA ILE A 6 -13.07 -0.12 -22.64
C ILE A 6 -11.83 -0.96 -22.96
N GLU A 7 -11.63 -1.28 -24.24
CA GLU A 7 -10.46 -1.95 -24.78
C GLU A 7 -9.19 -1.11 -24.63
N ASP A 8 -9.26 0.20 -24.86
CA ASP A 8 -8.12 1.13 -24.69
C ASP A 8 -7.72 1.23 -23.22
N ILE A 9 -8.71 1.20 -22.32
CA ILE A 9 -8.49 1.17 -20.86
C ILE A 9 -7.80 -0.14 -20.46
N ASN A 10 -8.28 -1.28 -20.97
CA ASN A 10 -7.72 -2.59 -20.65
C ASN A 10 -6.28 -2.75 -21.19
N GLU A 11 -5.98 -2.25 -22.39
CA GLU A 11 -4.62 -2.26 -22.93
C GLU A 11 -3.68 -1.32 -22.18
N HIS A 12 -4.17 -0.16 -21.71
CA HIS A 12 -3.38 0.71 -20.84
C HIS A 12 -3.11 0.05 -19.48
N ILE A 13 -4.08 -0.66 -18.90
CA ILE A 13 -3.91 -1.42 -17.65
C ILE A 13 -2.87 -2.51 -17.83
N LYS A 14 -2.93 -3.31 -18.92
CA LYS A 14 -1.93 -4.34 -19.21
C LYS A 14 -0.51 -3.76 -19.34
N LYS A 15 -0.36 -2.62 -20.02
CA LYS A 15 0.95 -1.96 -20.18
C LYS A 15 1.54 -1.42 -18.87
N GLN A 16 0.70 -1.15 -17.86
CA GLN A 16 1.17 -0.78 -16.52
C GLN A 16 1.54 -1.98 -15.65
N ILE A 17 1.11 -3.20 -16.01
CA ILE A 17 1.49 -4.42 -15.30
C ILE A 17 2.85 -4.85 -15.84
N GLN A 18 3.90 -4.56 -15.08
CA GLN A 18 5.22 -5.13 -15.35
C GLN A 18 5.15 -6.65 -15.15
N PRO A 19 5.75 -7.46 -16.05
CA PRO A 19 5.82 -8.89 -15.84
C PRO A 19 6.60 -9.16 -14.55
N GLU A 20 6.06 -10.05 -13.72
CA GLU A 20 6.73 -10.52 -12.51
C GLU A 20 7.91 -11.39 -12.94
N LEU A 21 9.13 -10.83 -12.88
CA LEU A 21 10.37 -11.55 -13.18
C LEU A 21 10.73 -12.45 -11.99
N ASP A 22 11.19 -13.67 -12.27
CA ASP A 22 11.73 -14.54 -11.22
C ASP A 22 12.97 -13.87 -10.62
N PRO A 23 13.01 -13.61 -9.29
CA PRO A 23 14.16 -13.01 -8.63
C PRO A 23 15.48 -13.71 -8.96
N LYS A 24 15.49 -15.04 -9.17
CA LYS A 24 16.72 -15.80 -9.48
C LYS A 24 17.35 -15.43 -10.83
N GLU A 25 16.57 -14.91 -11.77
CA GLU A 25 17.05 -14.49 -13.08
C GLU A 25 17.72 -13.12 -13.04
N VAL A 26 17.29 -12.25 -12.11
CA VAL A 26 17.80 -10.88 -11.96
C VAL A 26 18.95 -10.80 -10.95
N LEU A 27 18.92 -11.63 -9.91
CA LEU A 27 19.90 -11.59 -8.83
C LEU A 27 21.27 -12.09 -9.28
N LEU A 28 22.31 -11.41 -8.80
CA LEU A 28 23.69 -11.89 -8.89
C LEU A 28 23.80 -13.25 -8.23
N VAL A 29 24.73 -14.08 -8.72
CA VAL A 29 24.87 -15.48 -8.29
C VAL A 29 25.00 -15.61 -6.77
N GLU A 30 25.73 -14.68 -6.14
CA GLU A 30 25.95 -14.62 -4.69
C GLU A 30 24.66 -14.37 -3.88
N PHE A 31 23.64 -13.76 -4.49
CA PHE A 31 22.36 -13.44 -3.81
C PHE A 31 21.23 -14.41 -4.16
N ARG A 32 21.47 -15.39 -5.03
CA ARG A 32 20.43 -16.36 -5.45
C ARG A 32 19.93 -17.24 -4.32
N GLU A 33 20.74 -17.45 -3.28
CA GLU A 33 20.32 -18.18 -2.08
C GLU A 33 19.27 -17.40 -1.25
N PHE A 34 19.23 -16.07 -1.38
CA PHE A 34 18.26 -15.19 -0.72
C PHE A 34 17.12 -14.75 -1.66
N ALA A 35 16.90 -15.47 -2.75
CA ALA A 35 15.89 -15.10 -3.74
C ALA A 35 14.47 -15.01 -3.13
N ASP A 36 14.21 -15.76 -2.06
CA ASP A 36 12.97 -15.72 -1.27
C ASP A 36 12.74 -14.37 -0.59
N VAL A 37 13.80 -13.68 -0.15
CA VAL A 37 13.72 -12.33 0.44
C VAL A 37 13.20 -11.29 -0.55
N PHE A 38 13.41 -11.53 -1.85
CA PHE A 38 12.91 -10.69 -2.94
C PHE A 38 11.53 -11.13 -3.45
N SER A 39 10.91 -12.15 -2.84
CA SER A 39 9.56 -12.58 -3.21
C SER A 39 8.53 -11.54 -2.80
N LYS A 40 7.76 -11.07 -3.79
CA LYS A 40 6.65 -10.15 -3.56
C LYS A 40 5.54 -10.79 -2.73
N GLU A 41 5.27 -12.06 -2.94
CA GLU A 41 4.23 -12.81 -2.21
C GLU A 41 4.54 -12.88 -0.71
N VAL A 42 5.80 -13.16 -0.37
CA VAL A 42 6.28 -13.18 1.02
C VAL A 42 6.26 -11.76 1.61
N SER A 43 6.68 -10.77 0.82
CA SER A 43 6.67 -9.35 1.21
C SER A 43 5.26 -8.80 1.49
N ASP A 44 4.25 -9.33 0.81
CA ASP A 44 2.84 -8.93 0.95
C ASP A 44 2.15 -9.54 2.18
N THR A 45 2.87 -10.30 3.02
CA THR A 45 2.35 -10.92 4.24
C THR A 45 2.98 -10.29 5.49
N LEU A 46 2.15 -9.90 6.47
CA LEU A 46 2.66 -9.39 7.74
C LEU A 46 3.34 -10.52 8.53
N PRO A 47 4.56 -10.33 9.06
CA PRO A 47 5.17 -11.30 9.96
C PRO A 47 4.35 -11.43 11.24
N GLU A 48 4.54 -12.55 11.95
CA GLU A 48 3.94 -12.74 13.27
C GLU A 48 4.41 -11.65 14.25
N HIS A 49 3.50 -11.24 15.13
CA HIS A 49 3.77 -10.26 16.19
C HIS A 49 4.90 -10.71 17.11
N ARG A 50 5.81 -9.79 17.43
CA ARG A 50 6.95 -10.04 18.31
C ARG A 50 7.00 -8.95 19.36
N GLU A 51 6.57 -9.25 20.59
CA GLU A 51 6.40 -8.26 21.66
C GLU A 51 7.65 -7.39 21.96
N GLU A 52 8.85 -7.94 21.71
CA GLU A 52 10.14 -7.25 21.88
C GLU A 52 10.46 -6.24 20.75
N TYR A 53 9.97 -6.50 19.53
CA TYR A 53 10.33 -5.74 18.32
C TYR A 53 9.17 -4.94 17.72
N ASP A 54 7.93 -5.26 18.08
CA ASP A 54 6.75 -4.56 17.60
C ASP A 54 6.80 -3.09 18.03
N HIS A 55 6.57 -2.20 17.06
CA HIS A 55 6.60 -0.77 17.29
C HIS A 55 5.46 -0.33 18.23
N LYS A 56 5.81 0.40 19.29
CA LYS A 56 4.87 0.97 20.26
C LYS A 56 4.83 2.48 20.11
N ILE A 57 3.62 3.03 20.11
CA ILE A 57 3.40 4.48 20.14
C ILE A 57 3.26 4.88 21.62
N GLU A 58 4.32 5.44 22.19
CA GLU A 58 4.32 5.95 23.56
C GLU A 58 3.79 7.39 23.57
N LEU A 59 2.75 7.63 24.37
CA LEU A 59 2.17 8.96 24.52
C LEU A 59 2.80 9.68 25.71
N GLU A 60 3.16 10.95 25.54
CA GLU A 60 3.59 11.80 26.64
C GLU A 60 2.44 12.02 27.64
N ALA A 61 2.79 12.13 28.93
CA ALA A 61 1.80 12.34 29.98
C ALA A 61 1.05 13.67 29.76
N GLY A 62 -0.28 13.60 29.63
CA GLY A 62 -1.12 14.77 29.37
C GLY A 62 -1.17 15.21 27.91
N ALA A 63 -0.60 14.44 26.97
CA ALA A 63 -0.69 14.74 25.54
C ALA A 63 -2.15 14.72 25.07
N GLU A 64 -2.55 15.79 24.37
CA GLU A 64 -3.83 15.83 23.68
C GLU A 64 -3.80 14.94 22.44
N LEU A 65 -4.77 14.03 22.32
CA LEU A 65 -4.89 13.20 21.12
C LEU A 65 -5.28 14.06 19.90
N PRO A 66 -4.80 13.72 18.68
CA PRO A 66 -5.18 14.43 17.48
C PRO A 66 -6.69 14.44 17.30
N ARG A 67 -7.25 15.61 17.00
CA ARG A 67 -8.67 15.73 16.66
C ARG A 67 -8.91 15.14 15.28
N THR A 68 -9.97 14.34 15.17
CA THR A 68 -10.46 13.85 13.88
C THR A 68 -10.80 15.04 12.98
N GLN A 69 -10.07 15.16 11.88
CA GLN A 69 -10.32 16.18 10.87
C GLN A 69 -11.34 15.67 9.83
N PRO A 70 -12.19 16.55 9.27
CA PRO A 70 -13.06 16.17 8.17
C PRO A 70 -12.26 15.66 6.97
N LEU A 71 -12.82 14.69 6.25
CA LEU A 71 -12.20 14.16 5.05
C LEU A 71 -12.05 15.27 3.98
N ARG A 72 -10.85 15.40 3.41
CA ARG A 72 -10.61 16.34 2.30
C ARG A 72 -11.45 15.93 1.09
N ARG A 73 -11.92 16.93 0.34
CA ARG A 73 -12.50 16.69 -1.00
C ARG A 73 -11.43 16.14 -1.92
N MET A 74 -11.71 14.99 -2.55
CA MET A 74 -10.84 14.35 -3.52
C MET A 74 -11.51 14.34 -4.89
N SER A 75 -10.72 14.46 -5.95
CA SER A 75 -11.20 14.26 -7.33
C SER A 75 -11.61 12.80 -7.56
N PRO A 76 -12.41 12.51 -8.60
CA PRO A 76 -12.75 11.13 -8.95
C PRO A 76 -11.53 10.23 -9.18
N ASP A 77 -10.45 10.76 -9.73
CA ASP A 77 -9.24 9.98 -10.01
C ASP A 77 -8.41 9.74 -8.74
N GLU A 78 -8.31 10.74 -7.87
CA GLU A 78 -7.72 10.57 -6.54
C GLU A 78 -8.46 9.50 -5.73
N LEU A 79 -9.80 9.51 -5.76
CA LEU A 79 -10.63 8.51 -5.10
C LEU A 79 -10.40 7.10 -5.62
N LYS A 80 -10.24 6.92 -6.94
CA LYS A 80 -9.91 5.61 -7.53
C LYS A 80 -8.58 5.08 -6.98
N VAL A 81 -7.56 5.94 -6.92
CA VAL A 81 -6.23 5.56 -6.40
C VAL A 81 -6.30 5.20 -4.91
N VAL A 82 -6.95 6.03 -4.09
CA VAL A 82 -7.11 5.76 -2.65
C VAL A 82 -7.89 4.47 -2.42
N LYS A 83 -8.99 4.26 -3.14
CA LYS A 83 -9.78 3.03 -3.01
C LYS A 83 -9.00 1.79 -3.39
N LYS A 84 -8.20 1.85 -4.46
CA LYS A 84 -7.29 0.78 -4.86
C LYS A 84 -6.27 0.49 -3.76
N TYR A 85 -5.60 1.52 -3.26
CA TYR A 85 -4.61 1.39 -2.19
C TYR A 85 -5.19 0.73 -0.92
N ILE A 86 -6.33 1.24 -0.44
CA ILE A 86 -7.01 0.71 0.75
C ILE A 86 -7.38 -0.76 0.55
N LYS A 87 -7.96 -1.11 -0.62
CA LYS A 87 -8.36 -2.49 -0.92
C LYS A 87 -7.15 -3.43 -0.90
N GLU A 88 -6.07 -3.07 -1.59
CA GLU A 88 -4.84 -3.88 -1.63
C GLU A 88 -4.24 -4.08 -0.23
N HIS A 89 -4.22 -3.05 0.61
CA HIS A 89 -3.62 -3.15 1.95
C HIS A 89 -4.52 -3.86 2.96
N LEU A 90 -5.84 -3.84 2.77
CA LEU A 90 -6.77 -4.69 3.54
C LEU A 90 -6.60 -6.17 3.17
N GLU A 91 -6.46 -6.49 1.87
CA GLU A 91 -6.21 -7.87 1.41
C GLU A 91 -4.92 -8.44 1.99
N LYS A 92 -3.85 -7.62 2.07
CA LYS A 92 -2.56 -7.94 2.70
C LYS A 92 -2.58 -7.95 4.23
N ARG A 93 -3.68 -7.51 4.85
CA ARG A 93 -3.81 -7.29 6.31
C ARG A 93 -2.78 -6.30 6.89
N PHE A 94 -2.26 -5.38 6.07
CA PHE A 94 -1.38 -4.30 6.55
C PHE A 94 -2.16 -3.21 7.27
N ILE A 95 -3.45 -3.06 6.95
CA ILE A 95 -4.39 -2.19 7.65
C ILE A 95 -5.67 -2.96 7.94
N GLU A 96 -6.44 -2.46 8.90
CA GLU A 96 -7.76 -2.99 9.25
C GLU A 96 -8.73 -1.86 9.60
N PRO A 97 -10.06 -2.10 9.53
CA PRO A 97 -11.04 -1.14 10.02
C PRO A 97 -10.86 -0.89 11.51
N SER A 98 -10.81 0.39 11.91
CA SER A 98 -10.65 0.81 13.29
C SER A 98 -11.83 1.66 13.77
N THR A 99 -12.14 1.55 15.06
CA THR A 99 -13.14 2.39 15.76
C THR A 99 -12.48 3.46 16.64
N ALA A 100 -11.23 3.83 16.36
CA ALA A 100 -10.51 4.85 17.10
C ALA A 100 -11.23 6.21 17.07
N LEU A 101 -11.08 6.99 18.15
CA LEU A 101 -11.66 8.34 18.27
C LEU A 101 -10.85 9.43 17.55
N PHE A 102 -9.67 9.06 17.04
CA PHE A 102 -8.74 9.95 16.34
C PHE A 102 -8.43 9.41 14.94
N ALA A 103 -8.20 10.32 14.00
CA ALA A 103 -7.81 9.98 12.63
C ALA A 103 -6.99 11.11 12.00
N SER A 104 -6.10 10.74 11.08
CA SER A 104 -5.29 11.67 10.28
C SER A 104 -5.75 11.64 8.82
N PRO A 105 -5.71 12.77 8.09
CA PRO A 105 -6.10 12.81 6.68
C PRO A 105 -5.11 12.06 5.78
N ILE A 106 -5.62 11.49 4.68
CA ILE A 106 -4.79 10.89 3.62
C ILE A 106 -4.37 11.97 2.62
N LEU A 107 -3.07 11.97 2.28
CA LEU A 107 -2.49 12.82 1.25
C LEU A 107 -1.91 11.96 0.13
N LEU A 108 -2.16 12.36 -1.12
CA LEU A 108 -1.63 11.70 -2.30
C LEU A 108 -0.43 12.48 -2.85
N VAL A 109 0.64 11.76 -3.15
CA VAL A 109 1.84 12.30 -3.79
C VAL A 109 2.10 11.48 -5.04
N GLN A 110 2.38 12.14 -6.16
CA GLN A 110 2.78 11.46 -7.39
C GLN A 110 4.18 10.88 -7.19
N LYS A 111 4.32 9.59 -7.48
CA LYS A 111 5.64 8.95 -7.51
C LYS A 111 6.43 9.51 -8.71
N PRO A 112 7.75 9.76 -8.56
CA PRO A 112 8.60 10.24 -9.64
C PRO A 112 8.72 9.23 -10.79
#